data_AF-F9HCT3-F1
#
_entry.id   AF-F9HCT3-F1
#
_cell.length_a   1.000
_cell.length_b   1.000
_cell.length_c   1.000
_cell.angle_alpha   90.00
_cell.angle_beta   90.00
_cell.angle_gamma   90.00
#
_symmetry.space_group_name_H-M   'P 1'
#
loop_
_entity.id
_entity.type
_entity.pdbx_description
1 polymer ?
#
loop_
_entity_poly.entity_id
_entity_poly.type
_entity_poly.pdbx_seq_one_letter_code
_entity_poly.pdbx_strand_id
1 'polypeptide(L)'
;MYSQVDSISIDELISKIKNHIHTNFVYEDVKQTLTESGVSNSILYVNEFLFSLEKGMDFNLDGNIDIEHIMPQSGLNRENIMSDAGLESQEEFRDYAEKLGNKILLESEINRGIGDAWFRTKRENTITSGHGYIGSKFPIAKSLVNYVNDTWTKTDIEVATEKAAKRIADFIFE
;
A
#
# COMPACT_ATOMS: atom_id res chain seq x y z
N MET A 1 10.40 -51.38 -10.27
CA MET A 1 11.29 -50.28 -9.87
C MET A 1 10.38 -49.21 -9.30
N TYR A 2 10.22 -49.17 -7.97
CA TYR A 2 9.33 -48.19 -7.32
C TYR A 2 10.01 -46.83 -7.41
N SER A 3 9.33 -45.86 -8.02
CA SER A 3 9.73 -44.46 -8.06
C SER A 3 9.84 -43.96 -6.62
N GLN A 4 11.06 -43.69 -6.14
CA GLN A 4 11.25 -42.92 -4.92
C GLN A 4 10.71 -41.52 -5.22
N VAL A 5 9.63 -41.13 -4.55
CA VAL A 5 9.21 -39.73 -4.51
C VAL A 5 10.19 -39.06 -3.56
N ASP A 6 11.10 -38.25 -4.08
CA ASP A 6 11.98 -37.43 -3.27
C ASP A 6 11.11 -36.50 -2.42
N SER A 7 11.08 -36.75 -1.11
CA SER A 7 10.40 -35.90 -0.15
C SER A 7 11.32 -34.73 0.22
N ILE A 8 10.95 -33.52 -0.20
CA ILE A 8 11.63 -32.29 0.22
C ILE A 8 11.02 -31.77 1.52
N SER A 9 11.86 -31.31 2.46
CA SER A 9 11.36 -30.63 3.66
C SER A 9 10.94 -29.20 3.37
N ILE A 10 10.06 -28.64 4.20
CA ILE A 10 9.65 -27.23 4.09
C ILE A 10 10.86 -26.31 4.22
N ASP A 11 11.76 -26.57 5.18
CA ASP A 11 12.95 -25.76 5.41
C ASP A 11 13.91 -25.79 4.20
N GLU A 12 14.06 -26.95 3.57
CA GLU A 12 14.86 -27.09 2.35
C GLU A 12 14.22 -26.34 1.18
N LEU A 13 12.88 -26.40 1.04
CA LEU A 13 12.17 -25.65 0.01
C LEU A 13 12.35 -24.14 0.22
N ILE A 14 12.16 -23.64 1.44
CA ILE A 14 12.38 -22.23 1.80
C ILE A 14 13.81 -21.82 1.47
N SER A 15 14.79 -22.61 1.88
CA SER A 15 16.21 -22.34 1.63
C SER A 15 16.55 -22.27 0.13
N LYS A 16 15.97 -23.18 -0.67
CA LYS A 16 16.14 -23.16 -2.13
C LYS A 16 15.52 -21.92 -2.77
N ILE A 17 14.34 -21.50 -2.33
CA ILE A 17 13.68 -20.28 -2.82
C ILE A 17 14.51 -19.05 -2.45
N LYS A 18 14.95 -18.93 -1.19
CA LYS A 18 15.81 -17.83 -0.74
C LYS A 18 17.09 -17.77 -1.57
N ASN A 19 17.77 -18.89 -1.77
CA ASN A 19 18.99 -18.93 -2.57
C ASN A 19 18.73 -18.56 -4.04
N HIS A 20 17.61 -19.01 -4.62
CA HIS A 20 17.21 -18.61 -5.96
C HIS A 20 17.01 -17.08 -6.07
N ILE A 21 16.33 -16.48 -5.10
CA ILE A 21 16.12 -15.02 -5.04
C ILE A 21 17.47 -14.30 -4.99
N HIS A 22 18.34 -14.67 -4.04
CA HIS A 22 19.66 -14.03 -3.84
C HIS A 22 20.61 -14.18 -5.03
N THR A 23 20.46 -15.25 -5.82
CA THR A 23 21.33 -15.51 -6.99
C THR A 23 20.85 -14.77 -8.24
N ASN A 24 19.54 -14.50 -8.36
CA ASN A 24 18.95 -14.03 -9.62
C ASN A 24 18.38 -12.61 -9.55
N PHE A 25 18.25 -12.03 -8.36
CA PHE A 25 17.67 -10.71 -8.16
C PHE A 25 18.62 -9.82 -7.35
N VAL A 26 18.56 -8.52 -7.62
CA VAL A 26 19.32 -7.49 -6.90
C VAL A 26 18.35 -6.70 -6.04
N TYR A 27 18.68 -6.53 -4.76
CA TYR A 27 17.85 -5.82 -3.80
C TYR A 27 17.46 -4.42 -4.27
N GLU A 28 18.44 -3.63 -4.76
CA GLU A 28 18.19 -2.26 -5.23
C GLU A 28 17.27 -2.23 -6.47
N ASP A 29 17.36 -3.20 -7.37
CA ASP A 29 16.49 -3.27 -8.55
C ASP A 29 15.03 -3.58 -8.16
N VAL A 30 14.85 -4.51 -7.21
CA VAL A 30 13.52 -4.84 -6.65
C VAL A 30 12.94 -3.62 -5.94
N LYS A 31 13.73 -2.98 -5.09
CA LYS A 31 13.32 -1.78 -4.37
C LYS A 31 12.96 -0.64 -5.35
N GLN A 32 13.80 -0.38 -6.34
CA GLN A 32 13.55 0.64 -7.37
C GLN A 32 12.24 0.37 -8.10
N THR A 33 12.00 -0.88 -8.53
CA THR A 33 10.73 -1.29 -9.17
C THR A 33 9.53 -1.00 -8.27
N LEU A 34 9.65 -1.22 -6.97
CA LEU A 34 8.58 -0.93 -5.99
C LEU A 34 8.33 0.57 -5.78
N THR A 35 9.26 1.45 -6.16
CA THR A 35 9.08 2.91 -6.12
C THR A 35 8.40 3.50 -7.36
N GLU A 36 8.32 2.72 -8.43
CA GLU A 36 7.65 3.10 -9.67
C GLU A 36 6.12 3.04 -9.51
N SER A 37 5.41 3.73 -10.40
CA SER A 37 3.96 3.68 -10.46
C SER A 37 3.48 2.40 -11.16
N GLY A 38 2.23 1.99 -10.88
CA GLY A 38 1.61 0.87 -11.59
C GLY A 38 2.07 -0.52 -11.15
N VAL A 39 2.78 -0.62 -10.01
CA VAL A 39 3.04 -1.91 -9.37
C VAL A 39 1.72 -2.62 -9.07
N SER A 40 1.72 -3.96 -9.23
CA SER A 40 0.55 -4.81 -9.01
C SER A 40 -0.12 -4.55 -7.66
N ASN A 41 -1.46 -4.47 -7.66
CA ASN A 41 -2.24 -4.31 -6.44
C ASN A 41 -2.03 -5.46 -5.43
N SER A 42 -1.55 -6.63 -5.86
CA SER A 42 -1.19 -7.72 -4.94
C SER A 42 -0.08 -7.32 -3.95
N ILE A 43 0.79 -6.39 -4.34
CA ILE A 43 1.86 -5.87 -3.47
C ILE A 43 1.30 -5.05 -2.31
N LEU A 44 0.12 -4.43 -2.46
CA LEU A 44 -0.54 -3.70 -1.36
C LEU A 44 -0.90 -4.63 -0.21
N TYR A 45 -1.31 -5.86 -0.50
CA TYR A 45 -1.61 -6.87 0.51
C TYR A 45 -0.35 -7.30 1.27
N VAL A 46 0.77 -7.46 0.55
CA VAL A 46 2.07 -7.76 1.17
C VAL A 46 2.52 -6.59 2.05
N ASN A 47 2.41 -5.36 1.56
CA ASN A 47 2.77 -4.17 2.31
C ASN A 47 1.93 -4.03 3.59
N GLU A 48 0.61 -4.23 3.51
CA GLU A 48 -0.31 -4.16 4.64
C GLU A 48 0.03 -5.22 5.70
N PHE A 49 0.27 -6.46 5.26
CA PHE A 49 0.69 -7.56 6.13
C PHE A 49 2.01 -7.24 6.84
N LEU A 50 3.04 -6.85 6.10
CA LEU A 50 4.35 -6.55 6.69
C LEU A 50 4.28 -5.32 7.62
N PHE A 51 3.49 -4.30 7.27
CA PHE A 51 3.26 -3.15 8.14
C PHE A 51 2.59 -3.56 9.45
N SER A 52 1.64 -4.50 9.39
CA SER A 52 0.98 -5.05 10.59
C SER A 52 1.99 -5.72 11.53
N LEU A 53 2.93 -6.50 10.97
CA LEU A 53 3.99 -7.14 11.74
C LEU A 53 4.92 -6.10 12.39
N GLU A 54 5.37 -5.10 11.63
CA GLU A 54 6.23 -4.01 12.12
C GLU A 54 5.59 -3.22 13.26
N LYS A 55 4.26 -3.09 13.26
CA LYS A 55 3.51 -2.30 14.24
C LYS A 55 2.87 -3.13 15.36
N GLY A 56 2.97 -4.46 15.29
CA GLY A 56 2.28 -5.36 16.22
C GLY A 56 0.77 -5.17 16.19
N MET A 57 0.21 -4.94 14.99
CA MET A 57 -1.22 -4.75 14.77
C MET A 57 -1.84 -6.00 14.18
N ASP A 58 -3.11 -6.26 14.51
CA ASP A 58 -3.87 -7.36 13.90
C ASP A 58 -4.08 -7.11 12.40
N PHE A 59 -3.93 -8.17 11.60
CA PHE A 59 -4.19 -8.16 10.17
C PHE A 59 -5.21 -9.22 9.80
N ASN A 60 -6.28 -8.80 9.12
CA ASN A 60 -7.37 -9.68 8.71
C ASN A 60 -7.93 -9.25 7.34
N LEU A 61 -7.97 -10.19 6.39
CA LEU A 61 -8.49 -10.01 5.03
C LEU A 61 -9.98 -10.35 4.85
N ASP A 62 -10.74 -10.54 5.93
CA ASP A 62 -12.16 -10.87 5.86
C ASP A 62 -13.01 -9.77 5.19
N GLY A 63 -14.05 -10.16 4.46
CA GLY A 63 -14.98 -9.22 3.83
C GLY A 63 -14.49 -8.66 2.49
N ASN A 64 -15.19 -7.64 1.99
CA ASN A 64 -14.88 -7.03 0.70
C ASN A 64 -13.83 -5.93 0.87
N ILE A 65 -12.78 -6.01 0.05
CA ILE A 65 -11.62 -5.13 0.10
C ILE A 65 -11.52 -4.40 -1.23
N ASP A 66 -11.42 -3.08 -1.16
CA ASP A 66 -11.09 -2.22 -2.28
C ASP A 66 -9.68 -1.64 -2.11
N ILE A 67 -9.12 -1.16 -3.22
CA ILE A 67 -7.94 -0.30 -3.19
C ILE A 67 -8.41 1.14 -3.11
N GLU A 68 -7.94 1.84 -2.10
CA GLU A 68 -8.23 3.25 -1.85
C GLU A 68 -7.02 4.10 -2.21
N HIS A 69 -7.28 5.29 -2.78
CA HIS A 69 -6.27 6.30 -3.07
C HIS A 69 -6.30 7.39 -2.01
N ILE A 70 -5.22 7.53 -1.24
CA ILE A 70 -5.12 8.51 -0.14
C ILE A 70 -5.30 9.93 -0.69
N MET A 71 -4.46 10.32 -1.65
CA MET A 71 -4.72 11.43 -2.54
C MET A 71 -5.68 10.92 -3.65
N PRO A 72 -6.88 11.49 -3.79
CA PRO A 72 -7.88 11.03 -4.75
C PRO A 72 -7.37 11.09 -6.20
N GLN A 73 -7.78 10.13 -7.03
CA GLN A 73 -7.49 10.09 -8.47
C GLN A 73 -8.41 10.96 -9.31
N SER A 74 -9.60 11.26 -8.80
CA SER A 74 -10.60 12.09 -9.45
C SER A 74 -11.32 12.93 -8.40
N GLY A 75 -12.14 13.86 -8.87
CA GLY A 75 -12.97 14.72 -8.01
C GLY A 75 -13.32 16.03 -8.71
N LEU A 76 -14.42 16.65 -8.26
CA LEU A 76 -14.90 17.95 -8.77
C LEU A 76 -13.81 19.04 -8.72
N ASN A 77 -12.82 18.90 -7.84
CA ASN A 77 -11.77 19.87 -7.56
C ASN A 77 -10.35 19.35 -7.85
N ARG A 78 -10.16 18.55 -8.91
CA ARG A 78 -8.85 17.97 -9.28
C ARG A 78 -7.71 19.00 -9.33
N GLU A 79 -7.96 20.21 -9.85
CA GLU A 79 -6.95 21.28 -9.91
C GLU A 79 -6.50 21.74 -8.52
N ASN A 80 -7.43 21.87 -7.58
CA ASN A 80 -7.10 22.22 -6.20
C ASN A 80 -6.34 21.08 -5.50
N ILE A 81 -6.72 19.83 -5.74
CA ILE A 81 -6.01 18.66 -5.19
C ILE A 81 -4.58 18.60 -5.70
N MET A 82 -4.38 18.81 -7.01
CA MET A 82 -3.04 18.87 -7.61
C MET A 82 -2.22 20.00 -7.00
N SER A 83 -2.80 21.20 -6.86
CA SER A 83 -2.14 22.34 -6.24
C SER A 83 -1.76 22.07 -4.78
N ASP A 84 -2.69 21.52 -3.98
CA ASP A 84 -2.45 21.20 -2.57
C ASP A 84 -1.41 20.09 -2.38
N ALA A 85 -1.34 19.16 -3.33
CA ALA A 85 -0.34 18.09 -3.33
C ALA A 85 1.03 18.52 -3.89
N GLY A 86 1.13 19.70 -4.51
CA GLY A 86 2.36 20.18 -5.15
C GLY A 86 2.67 19.49 -6.48
N LEU A 87 1.63 19.16 -7.27
CA LEU A 87 1.73 18.47 -8.55
C LEU A 87 1.37 19.44 -9.69
N GLU A 88 2.27 19.55 -10.67
CA GLU A 88 2.21 20.62 -11.68
C GLU A 88 1.53 20.18 -12.98
N SER A 89 1.46 18.86 -13.23
CA SER A 89 0.92 18.31 -14.47
C SER A 89 -0.02 17.12 -14.24
N GLN A 90 -0.92 16.89 -15.20
CA GLN A 90 -1.83 15.73 -15.16
C GLN A 90 -1.09 14.40 -15.30
N GLU A 91 0.05 14.38 -15.98
CA GLU A 91 0.91 13.20 -16.08
C GLU A 91 1.51 12.88 -14.71
N GLU A 92 2.12 13.86 -14.06
CA GLU A 92 2.67 13.73 -12.72
C GLU A 92 1.59 13.29 -11.72
N PHE A 93 0.41 13.90 -11.78
CA PHE A 93 -0.71 13.51 -10.92
C PHE A 93 -1.12 12.04 -11.08
N ARG A 94 -1.17 11.53 -12.32
CA ARG A 94 -1.47 10.12 -12.59
C ARG A 94 -0.37 9.18 -12.11
N ASP A 95 0.89 9.56 -12.32
CA ASP A 95 2.04 8.78 -11.84
C ASP A 95 2.01 8.64 -10.32
N TYR A 96 1.89 9.77 -9.60
CA TYR A 96 1.87 9.79 -8.14
C TYR A 96 0.66 9.10 -7.55
N ALA A 97 -0.49 9.20 -8.21
CA ALA A 97 -1.68 8.53 -7.73
C ALA A 97 -1.54 7.00 -7.77
N GLU A 98 -0.74 6.47 -8.69
CA GLU A 98 -0.49 5.02 -8.85
C GLU A 98 0.72 4.49 -8.09
N LYS A 99 1.45 5.35 -7.36
CA LYS A 99 2.55 4.91 -6.50
C LYS A 99 2.05 4.13 -5.27
N LEU A 100 2.89 3.22 -4.79
CA LEU A 100 2.59 2.37 -3.65
C LEU A 100 2.21 3.16 -2.38
N GLY A 101 2.89 4.29 -2.13
CA GLY A 101 2.63 5.16 -0.98
C GLY A 101 1.35 5.98 -1.07
N ASN A 102 0.61 5.93 -2.18
CA ASN A 102 -0.70 6.57 -2.32
C ASN A 102 -1.87 5.58 -2.29
N LYS A 103 -1.59 4.27 -2.28
CA LYS A 103 -2.62 3.22 -2.34
C LYS A 103 -2.63 2.41 -1.06
N ILE A 104 -3.82 2.11 -0.54
CA ILE A 104 -4.01 1.32 0.69
C ILE A 104 -5.17 0.34 0.52
N LEU A 105 -5.19 -0.70 1.37
CA LEU A 105 -6.38 -1.54 1.50
C LEU A 105 -7.44 -0.79 2.32
N LEU A 106 -8.69 -0.90 1.89
CA LEU A 106 -9.82 -0.35 2.61
C LEU A 106 -11.05 -1.24 2.43
N GLU A 107 -11.92 -1.29 3.43
CA GLU A 107 -13.19 -1.97 3.34
C GLU A 107 -14.08 -1.31 2.29
N SER A 108 -14.69 -2.10 1.38
CA SER A 108 -15.50 -1.55 0.30
C SER A 108 -16.67 -0.69 0.79
N GLU A 109 -17.21 -0.98 1.98
CA GLU A 109 -18.28 -0.18 2.60
C GLU A 109 -17.78 1.22 2.99
N ILE A 110 -16.57 1.32 3.54
CA ILE A 110 -15.93 2.60 3.87
C ILE A 110 -15.55 3.33 2.58
N ASN A 111 -14.91 2.62 1.63
CA ASN A 111 -14.43 3.18 0.38
C ASN A 111 -15.56 3.84 -0.43
N ARG A 112 -16.71 3.16 -0.57
CA ARG A 112 -17.91 3.72 -1.22
C ARG A 112 -18.47 4.94 -0.49
N GLY A 113 -18.26 5.04 0.82
CA GLY A 113 -18.72 6.14 1.64
C GLY A 113 -17.85 7.40 1.55
N ILE A 114 -16.54 7.24 1.27
CA ILE A 114 -15.60 8.37 1.18
C ILE A 114 -15.33 8.81 -0.26
N GLY A 115 -15.33 7.89 -1.22
CA GLY A 115 -15.10 8.18 -2.65
C GLY A 115 -13.91 9.12 -2.90
N ASP A 116 -14.16 10.16 -3.71
CA ASP A 116 -13.18 11.17 -4.12
C ASP A 116 -12.95 12.30 -3.08
N ALA A 117 -13.31 12.08 -1.82
CA ALA A 117 -13.15 13.09 -0.77
C ALA A 117 -11.68 13.45 -0.53
N TRP A 118 -11.42 14.67 -0.05
CA TRP A 118 -10.07 15.05 0.36
C TRP A 118 -9.58 14.22 1.56
N PHE A 119 -8.26 14.07 1.67
CA PHE A 119 -7.63 13.25 2.70
C PHE A 119 -8.05 13.60 4.14
N ARG A 120 -8.12 14.89 4.51
CA ARG A 120 -8.65 15.33 5.82
C ARG A 120 -10.05 14.75 6.10
N THR A 121 -10.90 14.75 5.09
CA THR A 121 -12.26 14.22 5.16
C THR A 121 -12.24 12.70 5.27
N LYS A 122 -11.35 12.02 4.54
CA LYS A 122 -11.18 10.56 4.59
C LYS A 122 -10.73 10.06 5.98
N ARG A 123 -9.89 10.83 6.69
CA ARG A 123 -9.40 10.49 8.04
C ARG A 123 -10.50 10.46 9.11
N GLU A 124 -11.36 11.48 9.13
CA GLU A 124 -12.27 11.75 10.26
C GLU A 124 -13.67 11.15 10.10
N ASN A 125 -14.06 10.75 8.89
CA ASN A 125 -15.33 11.22 8.35
C ASN A 125 -16.61 10.92 9.16
N THR A 126 -17.29 12.01 9.53
CA THR A 126 -18.66 12.12 10.06
C THR A 126 -19.76 12.06 8.97
N ILE A 127 -19.39 11.89 7.69
CA ILE A 127 -20.29 11.98 6.52
C ILE A 127 -21.09 10.68 6.26
N THR A 128 -20.61 9.53 6.70
CA THR A 128 -21.31 8.25 6.52
C THR A 128 -21.49 7.51 7.83
N SER A 129 -22.63 6.83 7.96
CA SER A 129 -22.96 5.90 9.03
C SER A 129 -22.11 4.62 8.93
N GLY A 130 -20.77 4.78 8.91
CA GLY A 130 -19.83 3.74 8.54
C GLY A 130 -18.34 4.13 8.49
N HIS A 131 -17.96 5.32 9.01
CA HIS A 131 -16.62 5.70 9.51
C HIS A 131 -15.48 5.67 8.49
N GLY A 132 -14.81 6.81 8.23
CA GLY A 132 -13.61 6.90 7.39
C GLY A 132 -12.43 6.04 7.91
N TYR A 133 -11.19 6.47 7.74
CA TYR A 133 -10.04 5.66 8.17
C TYR A 133 -10.06 5.27 9.65
N ILE A 134 -10.76 6.03 10.50
CA ILE A 134 -11.02 5.72 11.92
C ILE A 134 -11.76 4.39 12.13
N GLY A 135 -12.64 4.00 11.20
CA GLY A 135 -13.41 2.77 11.26
C GLY A 135 -12.76 1.59 10.56
N SER A 136 -11.68 1.83 9.79
CA SER A 136 -11.02 0.76 9.07
C SER A 136 -10.33 -0.19 10.05
N LYS A 137 -10.33 -1.48 9.72
CA LYS A 137 -9.56 -2.54 10.37
C LYS A 137 -8.13 -2.59 9.85
N PHE A 138 -7.87 -2.04 8.66
CA PHE A 138 -6.56 -2.11 8.01
C PHE A 138 -5.53 -1.24 8.74
N PRO A 139 -4.39 -1.83 9.18
CA PRO A 139 -3.32 -1.14 9.88
C PRO A 139 -2.86 0.20 9.29
N ILE A 140 -2.64 0.29 7.97
CA ILE A 140 -2.16 1.52 7.34
C ILE A 140 -3.25 2.60 7.41
N ALA A 141 -4.49 2.29 7.06
CA ALA A 141 -5.61 3.20 7.17
C ALA A 141 -5.75 3.75 8.61
N LYS A 142 -5.74 2.87 9.62
CA LYS A 142 -5.77 3.27 11.04
C LYS A 142 -4.63 4.21 11.41
N SER A 143 -3.43 3.97 10.89
CA SER A 143 -2.25 4.80 11.19
C SER A 143 -2.38 6.22 10.62
N LEU A 144 -3.08 6.39 9.49
CA LEU A 144 -3.28 7.68 8.83
C LEU A 144 -4.27 8.59 9.57
N VAL A 145 -5.10 8.06 10.46
CA VAL A 145 -6.06 8.85 11.26
C VAL A 145 -5.35 9.95 12.04
N ASN A 146 -4.18 9.61 12.62
CA ASN A 146 -3.37 10.50 13.44
C ASN A 146 -2.29 11.26 12.64
N TYR A 147 -2.38 11.25 11.32
CA TYR A 147 -1.43 11.99 10.49
C TYR A 147 -1.55 13.50 10.76
N VAL A 148 -0.41 14.17 10.84
CA VAL A 148 -0.33 15.55 11.38
C VAL A 148 -0.87 16.61 10.43
N ASN A 149 -0.82 16.35 9.12
CA ASN A 149 -1.26 17.31 8.09
C ASN A 149 -2.61 16.91 7.49
N ASP A 150 -3.35 17.90 7.00
CA ASP A 150 -4.65 17.69 6.35
C ASP A 150 -4.53 17.27 4.88
N THR A 151 -3.33 17.41 4.31
CA THR A 151 -2.99 17.11 2.94
C THR A 151 -2.06 15.90 2.86
N TRP A 152 -2.23 15.09 1.82
CA TRP A 152 -1.29 14.03 1.44
C TRP A 152 -0.53 14.50 0.21
N THR A 153 0.67 15.01 0.42
CA THR A 153 1.46 15.71 -0.60
C THR A 153 2.31 14.76 -1.42
N LYS A 154 2.89 15.27 -2.52
CA LYS A 154 3.91 14.57 -3.30
C LYS A 154 5.01 13.96 -2.42
N THR A 155 5.57 14.74 -1.50
CA THR A 155 6.63 14.26 -0.58
C THR A 155 6.14 13.16 0.35
N ASP A 156 4.88 13.24 0.80
CA ASP A 156 4.30 12.20 1.66
C ASP A 156 4.16 10.87 0.89
N ILE A 157 3.73 10.94 -0.37
CA ILE A 157 3.66 9.78 -1.27
C ILE A 157 5.06 9.20 -1.51
N GLU A 158 6.08 10.01 -1.78
CA GLU A 158 7.47 9.55 -1.96
C GLU A 158 7.98 8.83 -0.71
N VAL A 159 7.82 9.44 0.46
CA VAL A 159 8.29 8.88 1.74
C VAL A 159 7.53 7.59 2.08
N ALA A 160 6.22 7.54 1.87
CA ALA A 160 5.43 6.34 2.10
C ALA A 160 5.79 5.22 1.12
N THR A 161 6.02 5.57 -0.15
CA THR A 161 6.45 4.63 -1.20
C THR A 161 7.80 4.03 -0.86
N GLU A 162 8.78 4.86 -0.49
CA GLU A 162 10.12 4.41 -0.12
C GLU A 162 10.10 3.48 1.10
N LYS A 163 9.30 3.80 2.12
CA LYS A 163 9.12 2.93 3.30
C LYS A 163 8.51 1.59 2.93
N ALA A 164 7.50 1.59 2.06
CA ALA A 164 6.84 0.37 1.63
C ALA A 164 7.76 -0.49 0.73
N ALA A 165 8.46 0.15 -0.21
CA ALA A 165 9.44 -0.50 -1.08
C ALA A 165 10.56 -1.15 -0.25
N LYS A 166 11.12 -0.42 0.72
CA LYS A 166 12.14 -0.97 1.62
C LYS A 166 11.62 -2.17 2.41
N ARG A 167 10.45 -2.03 3.06
CA ARG A 167 9.82 -3.10 3.85
C ARG A 167 9.64 -4.39 3.04
N ILE A 168 9.14 -4.27 1.81
CA ILE A 168 8.89 -5.43 0.94
C ILE A 168 10.21 -6.01 0.43
N ALA A 169 11.17 -5.17 0.03
CA ALA A 169 12.47 -5.63 -0.42
C ALA A 169 13.23 -6.36 0.71
N ASP A 170 13.21 -5.82 1.94
CA ASP A 170 13.78 -6.47 3.12
C ASP A 170 13.18 -7.88 3.31
N PHE A 171 11.85 -8.01 3.23
CA PHE A 171 11.17 -9.30 3.38
C PHE A 171 11.52 -10.30 2.26
N ILE A 172 11.71 -9.84 1.02
CA ILE A 172 12.06 -10.71 -0.11
C ILE A 172 13.48 -11.28 0.04
N PHE A 173 14.39 -10.53 0.65
CA PHE A 173 15.81 -10.88 0.81
C PHE A 173 16.21 -11.35 2.21
N GLU A 174 15.27 -11.48 3.14
CA GLU A 174 15.49 -12.15 4.44
C GLU A 174 15.70 -13.66 4.27
#